data_AF-A0A2E7MFL8-F1
#
_entry.id   AF-A0A2E7MFL8-F1
#
_cell.length_a   1.000
_cell.length_b   1.000
_cell.length_c   1.000
_cell.angle_alpha   90.00
_cell.angle_beta   90.00
_cell.angle_gamma   90.00
#
_symmetry.space_group_name_H-M   'P 1'
#
loop_
_entity.id
_entity.type
_entity.pdbx_description
1 polymer ?
#
loop_
_entity_poly.entity_id
_entity_poly.type
_entity_poly.pdbx_seq_one_letter_code
_entity_poly.pdbx_strand_id
1 'polypeptide(L)' 'MKTKEIKAVLALLDGTDVTELEYEDESIRVAVRRGAPAQAVVAPTVVHSPAVAAASAPAPSASAEVVHSGHVVTS' A
#
# COMPACT_ATOMS: atom_id res chain seq x y z
N MET A 1 -34.16 -16.50 -20.52
CA MET A 1 -33.41 -17.76 -20.31
C MET A 1 -34.13 -18.69 -19.35
N LYS A 2 -34.18 -19.99 -19.65
CA LYS A 2 -34.76 -21.04 -18.79
C LYS A 2 -33.65 -21.68 -17.94
N THR A 3 -33.99 -22.18 -16.74
CA THR A 3 -33.05 -22.79 -15.78
C THR A 3 -32.19 -23.92 -16.38
N LYS A 4 -32.71 -24.66 -17.37
CA LYS A 4 -31.95 -25.74 -18.05
C LYS A 4 -30.77 -25.19 -18.88
N GLU A 5 -30.92 -24.02 -19.47
CA GLU A 5 -29.90 -23.40 -20.33
C GLU A 5 -28.74 -22.87 -19.48
N ILE A 6 -29.05 -22.27 -18.33
CA ILE A 6 -28.03 -21.80 -17.37
C ILE A 6 -27.18 -22.98 -16.87
N LYS A 7 -27.79 -24.13 -16.58
CA LYS A 7 -27.05 -25.34 -16.17
C LYS A 7 -26.12 -25.87 -17.27
N ALA A 8 -26.54 -25.80 -18.53
CA ALA A 8 -25.69 -26.19 -19.65
C ALA A 8 -24.48 -25.26 -19.80
N VAL A 9 -24.67 -23.94 -19.62
CA VAL A 9 -23.59 -22.95 -19.63
C VAL A 9 -22.60 -23.20 -18.48
N LEU A 10 -23.08 -23.50 -17.27
CA LEU A 10 -22.22 -23.83 -16.14
C LEU A 10 -21.42 -25.13 -16.36
N ALA A 11 -22.04 -26.15 -16.96
CA ALA A 11 -21.35 -27.40 -17.28
C ALA A 11 -20.26 -27.22 -18.35
N LEU A 12 -20.47 -26.33 -19.32
CA LEU A 12 -19.44 -25.93 -20.29
C LEU A 12 -18.27 -25.20 -19.63
N LEU A 13 -18.54 -24.35 -18.65
CA LEU A 13 -17.51 -23.63 -17.89
C LEU A 13 -16.68 -24.55 -16.97
N ASP A 14 -17.26 -25.63 -16.48
CA ASP A 14 -16.57 -26.60 -15.60
C ASP A 14 -15.52 -27.43 -16.38
N GLY A 15 -15.80 -27.74 -17.65
CA GLY A 15 -14.92 -28.51 -18.53
C GLY A 15 -13.95 -27.68 -19.38
N THR A 16 -13.94 -26.36 -19.24
CA THR A 16 -13.10 -25.45 -20.04
C THR A 16 -12.26 -24.54 -19.16
N ASP A 17 -11.13 -24.07 -19.68
CA ASP A 17 -10.29 -23.04 -19.01
C ASP A 17 -10.86 -21.62 -19.17
N VAL A 18 -12.15 -21.51 -19.49
CA VAL A 18 -12.83 -20.22 -19.60
C VAL A 18 -13.06 -19.68 -18.19
N THR A 19 -12.46 -18.53 -17.91
CA THR A 19 -12.55 -17.84 -16.62
C THR A 19 -13.71 -16.86 -16.56
N GLU A 20 -14.27 -16.46 -17.70
CA GLU A 20 -15.31 -15.45 -17.81
C GLU A 20 -16.24 -15.72 -19.00
N LEU A 21 -17.54 -15.59 -18.78
CA LEU A 21 -18.57 -15.68 -19.80
C LEU A 21 -19.59 -14.56 -19.60
N GLU A 22 -19.74 -13.72 -20.61
CA GLU A 22 -20.76 -12.68 -20.67
C GLU A 22 -21.77 -13.01 -21.78
N TYR A 23 -23.04 -12.89 -21.44
CA TYR A 23 -24.16 -12.98 -22.36
C TYR A 23 -25.04 -11.75 -22.20
N GLU A 24 -25.28 -11.05 -23.29
CA GLU A 24 -26.10 -9.84 -23.32
C GLU A 24 -27.13 -9.94 -24.45
N ASP A 25 -28.37 -9.63 -24.09
CA ASP A 25 -29.51 -9.51 -24.98
C ASP A 25 -30.32 -8.25 -24.58
N GLU A 26 -31.30 -7.84 -25.37
CA GLU A 26 -32.02 -6.56 -25.21
C GLU A 26 -32.66 -6.38 -23.83
N SER A 27 -32.93 -7.49 -23.12
CA SER A 27 -33.60 -7.48 -21.81
C SER A 27 -32.77 -8.03 -20.66
N ILE A 28 -31.64 -8.71 -20.93
CA ILE A 28 -30.91 -9.48 -19.90
C ILE A 28 -29.40 -9.43 -20.14
N ARG A 29 -28.65 -9.16 -19.07
CA ARG A 29 -27.20 -9.36 -18.99
C ARG A 29 -26.88 -10.44 -17.96
N VAL A 30 -26.06 -11.42 -18.34
CA VAL A 30 -25.56 -12.49 -17.47
C VAL A 30 -24.04 -12.50 -17.56
N ALA A 31 -23.36 -12.30 -16.42
CA ALA A 31 -21.92 -12.41 -16.32
C ALA A 31 -21.57 -13.53 -15.33
N VAL A 32 -20.77 -14.51 -15.77
CA VAL A 32 -20.28 -15.61 -14.95
C VAL A 32 -18.76 -15.52 -14.91
N ARG A 33 -18.20 -15.40 -13.70
CA ARG A 33 -16.76 -15.32 -13.47
C ARG A 33 -16.31 -16.46 -12.56
N ARG A 34 -15.32 -17.23 -13.01
CA ARG A 34 -14.65 -18.24 -12.20
C ARG A 34 -13.70 -17.50 -11.25
N GLY A 35 -14.11 -17.36 -9.99
CA GLY A 35 -13.22 -16.87 -8.95
C GLY A 35 -11.99 -17.77 -8.87
N ALA A 36 -10.79 -17.19 -8.87
CA ALA A 36 -9.59 -17.93 -8.53
C ALA A 36 -9.83 -18.67 -7.21
N PRO A 37 -9.35 -19.93 -7.05
CA PRO A 37 -9.41 -20.58 -5.74
C PRO A 37 -8.82 -19.60 -4.75
N ALA A 38 -9.52 -19.36 -3.64
CA ALA A 38 -9.10 -18.41 -2.62
C ALA A 38 -7.70 -18.81 -2.14
N GLN A 39 -6.66 -18.24 -2.76
CA GLN A 39 -5.32 -18.32 -2.24
C GLN A 39 -5.36 -17.47 -0.99
N ALA A 40 -5.20 -18.11 0.17
CA ALA A 40 -5.11 -17.42 1.43
C ALA A 40 -3.99 -16.37 1.30
N VAL A 41 -4.38 -15.11 1.13
CA VAL A 41 -3.44 -14.00 1.12
C VAL A 41 -2.96 -13.86 2.55
N VAL A 42 -1.80 -14.43 2.85
CA VAL A 42 -1.13 -14.21 4.13
C VAL A 42 -0.67 -12.75 4.13
N ALA A 43 -1.36 -11.92 4.92
CA ALA A 43 -0.96 -10.55 5.12
C ALA A 43 0.45 -10.51 5.75
N PRO A 44 1.36 -9.65 5.28
CA PRO A 44 2.68 -9.51 5.89
C PRO A 44 2.52 -8.99 7.34
N THR A 45 2.98 -9.77 8.30
CA THR A 45 3.07 -9.36 9.70
C THR A 45 4.07 -8.22 9.82
N VAL A 46 3.62 -7.04 10.25
CA VAL A 46 4.51 -5.91 10.54
C VAL A 46 5.34 -6.26 11.77
N VAL A 47 6.63 -6.49 11.58
CA VAL A 47 7.58 -6.60 12.69
C VAL A 47 7.91 -5.19 13.16
N HIS A 48 7.49 -4.86 14.38
CA HIS A 48 7.81 -3.57 14.99
C HIS A 48 9.29 -3.58 15.40
N SER A 49 10.11 -2.73 14.76
CA SER A 49 11.50 -2.52 15.18
C SER A 49 11.53 -1.83 16.56
N PRO A 50 12.47 -2.21 17.45
CA PRO A 50 12.62 -1.55 18.73
C PRO A 50 13.02 -0.08 18.53
N ALA A 51 12.34 0.82 19.24
CA ALA A 51 12.60 2.25 19.18
C ALA A 51 13.98 2.55 19.79
N VAL A 52 14.84 3.24 19.02
CA VAL A 52 16.13 3.72 19.50
C VAL A 52 15.92 5.01 20.29
N ALA A 53 16.39 5.05 21.53
CA ALA A 53 16.29 6.20 22.41
C ALA A 53 17.10 7.40 21.84
N ALA A 54 16.48 8.58 21.82
CA ALA A 54 17.12 9.81 21.36
C ALA A 54 18.22 10.26 22.34
N ALA A 55 19.42 10.54 21.81
CA ALA A 55 20.52 11.09 22.58
C ALA A 55 20.30 12.57 22.89
N SER A 56 20.58 12.98 24.14
CA SER A 56 20.48 14.37 24.58
C SER A 56 21.52 15.27 23.90
N ALA A 57 21.08 16.42 23.41
CA ALA A 57 21.94 17.41 22.76
C ALA A 57 22.85 18.13 23.76
N PRO A 58 24.09 18.52 23.37
CA PRO A 58 25.00 19.25 24.25
C PRO A 58 24.52 20.70 24.51
N ALA A 59 24.79 21.18 25.73
CA ALA A 59 24.45 22.52 26.17
C ALA A 59 25.27 23.62 25.46
N PRO A 60 24.72 24.84 25.27
CA PRO A 60 25.45 25.92 24.64
C PRO A 60 26.62 26.40 25.50
N SER A 61 27.78 26.58 24.86
CA SER A 61 28.99 27.12 25.48
C SER A 61 28.89 28.63 25.63
N ALA A 62 29.14 29.15 26.84
CA ALA A 62 29.20 30.59 27.08
C ALA A 62 30.47 31.18 26.45
N SER A 63 30.32 32.08 25.49
CA SER A 63 31.44 32.76 24.85
C SER A 63 31.98 33.86 25.76
N ALA A 64 33.27 33.77 26.10
CA ALA A 64 33.97 34.77 26.90
C ALA A 64 34.27 36.04 26.08
N GLU A 65 34.20 37.18 26.77
CA GLU A 65 34.39 38.56 26.35
C GLU A 65 35.81 38.84 25.82
N VAL A 66 35.94 39.69 24.79
CA VAL A 66 37.24 40.26 24.39
C VAL A 66 37.16 41.78 24.33
N VAL A 67 37.71 42.43 25.36
CA VAL A 67 38.01 43.85 25.44
C VAL A 67 39.15 44.19 24.47
N HIS A 68 38.92 45.09 23.52
CA HIS A 68 39.98 45.74 22.75
C HIS A 68 39.98 47.25 23.02
N SER A 69 40.87 47.69 23.90
CA SER A 69 41.20 49.11 24.07
C SER A 69 42.52 49.39 23.35
N GLY A 70 42.43 49.77 22.07
CA GLY A 70 43.57 50.15 21.23
C GLY A 70 43.71 51.67 21.14
N HIS A 71 44.91 52.17 21.48
CA HIS A 71 45.30 53.57 21.53
C HIS A 71 45.34 54.22 20.13
N VAL A 72 44.72 55.40 19.96
CA VAL A 72 44.84 56.21 18.74
C VAL A 72 45.82 57.36 19.02
N VAL A 73 46.82 57.56 18.16
CA VAL A 73 47.70 58.74 18.15
C VAL A 73 47.53 59.42 16.80
N THR A 74 47.22 60.71 16.80
CA THR A 74 47.30 61.56 15.61
C THR A 74 48.04 62.85 15.97
N SER A 75 48.98 63.17 15.08
CA SER A 75 49.92 64.29 14.92
C SER A 75 49.73 65.60 15.68
#